data_AF-A0A2H9MQP5-F1
#
_entry.id   AF-A0A2H9MQP5-F1
#
_cell.length_a   1.000
_cell.length_b   1.000
_cell.length_c   1.000
_cell.angle_alpha   90.00
_cell.angle_beta   90.00
_cell.angle_gamma   90.00
#
_symmetry.space_group_name_H-M   'P 1'
#
loop_
_entity.id
_entity.type
_entity.pdbx_description
1 polymer ?
#
loop_
_entity_poly.entity_id
_entity_poly.type
_entity_poly.pdbx_seq_one_letter_code
_entity_poly.pdbx_strand_id
1 'polypeptide(L)'
;KCDDFYSLEYPKKSIGRIRAFFCNFSVLVKAYAWILSMGKDGLKEAARVSIINANYVLSKLKPYYRPAYGRFCMHECILTG
;
A
#
# COMPACT_ATOMS: atom_id res chain seq x y z
N LYS A 1 16.30 38.99 2.66
CA LYS A 1 15.34 40.10 2.90
C LYS A 1 15.25 40.93 1.63
N CYS A 2 14.26 40.61 0.80
CA CYS A 2 13.56 41.56 -0.07
C CYS A 2 12.13 41.51 0.46
N ASP A 3 11.65 42.65 0.93
CA ASP A 3 10.51 42.78 1.85
C ASP A 3 9.15 42.61 1.13
N ASP A 4 8.75 41.36 0.85
CA ASP A 4 7.34 40.87 0.81
C ASP A 4 7.15 39.53 0.06
N PHE A 5 8.21 38.94 -0.50
CA PHE A 5 8.12 37.69 -1.27
C PHE A 5 9.05 36.59 -0.76
N TYR A 6 8.50 35.38 -0.65
CA TYR A 6 9.27 34.16 -0.39
C TYR A 6 9.66 33.51 -1.73
N SER A 7 10.92 33.11 -1.86
CA SER A 7 11.44 32.38 -3.02
C SER A 7 12.06 31.05 -2.61
N LEU A 8 11.96 30.06 -3.48
CA LEU A 8 12.61 28.77 -3.28
C LEU A 8 14.08 28.85 -3.74
N GLU A 9 15.02 28.58 -2.84
CA GLU A 9 16.45 28.55 -3.15
C GLU A 9 16.99 27.12 -3.28
N TYR A 10 17.95 26.93 -4.18
CA TYR A 10 18.69 25.67 -4.37
C TYR A 10 20.15 25.86 -3.94
N PRO A 11 20.52 25.54 -2.69
CA PRO A 11 21.85 25.79 -2.17
C PRO A 11 22.89 24.90 -2.87
N LYS A 12 24.05 25.46 -3.20
CA LYS A 12 25.18 24.72 -3.80
C LYS A 12 25.72 23.59 -2.91
N LYS A 13 25.60 23.73 -1.59
CA LYS A 13 25.96 22.71 -0.59
C LYS A 13 24.72 22.03 -0.01
N SER A 14 23.86 21.51 -0.88
CA SER A 14 22.74 20.66 -0.49
C SER A 14 22.95 19.26 -1.05
N ILE A 15 22.27 18.27 -0.48
CA ILE A 15 22.22 16.89 -1.02
C ILE A 15 21.51 16.87 -2.40
N GLY A 16 20.97 18.01 -2.84
CA GLY A 16 20.15 18.10 -4.04
C GLY A 16 18.72 17.61 -3.80
N ARG A 17 17.93 17.48 -4.87
CA ARG A 17 16.57 16.95 -4.77
C ARG A 17 16.62 15.45 -4.50
N ILE A 18 16.19 15.04 -3.30
CA ILE A 18 16.08 13.62 -2.93
C ILE A 18 14.85 12.96 -3.62
N ARG A 19 13.86 13.77 -4.04
CA ARG A 19 12.65 13.31 -4.74
C ARG A 19 12.18 14.34 -5.77
N ALA A 20 11.51 13.87 -6.81
CA ALA A 20 10.80 14.73 -7.77
C ALA A 20 9.64 15.49 -7.11
N PHE A 21 9.33 16.67 -7.66
CA PHE A 21 8.32 17.60 -7.14
C PHE A 21 6.91 16.99 -7.03
N PHE A 22 6.57 16.05 -7.91
CA PHE A 22 5.25 15.38 -7.99
C PHE A 22 5.28 13.92 -7.54
N CYS A 23 6.12 13.56 -6.57
CA CYS A 23 6.27 12.17 -6.13
C CYS A 23 6.76 11.22 -7.26
N ASN A 24 6.53 9.91 -7.10
CA ASN A 24 6.77 8.95 -8.18
C ASN A 24 5.57 8.96 -9.14
N PHE A 25 5.63 9.85 -10.13
CA PHE A 25 4.56 10.05 -11.11
C PHE A 25 4.10 8.74 -11.76
N SER A 26 5.04 7.88 -12.16
CA SER A 26 4.74 6.60 -12.81
C SER A 26 3.93 5.66 -11.91
N VAL A 27 4.16 5.66 -10.59
CA VAL A 27 3.41 4.84 -9.64
C VAL A 27 1.99 5.37 -9.48
N LEU A 28 1.80 6.69 -9.48
CA LEU A 28 0.47 7.30 -9.43
C LEU A 28 -0.35 6.94 -10.67
N VAL A 29 0.25 7.00 -11.86
CA VAL A 29 -0.42 6.61 -13.11
C VAL A 29 -0.83 5.13 -13.08
N LYS A 30 0.06 4.23 -12.60
CA LYS A 30 -0.27 2.81 -12.45
C LYS A 30 -1.43 2.56 -11.49
N ALA A 31 -1.43 3.21 -10.32
CA ALA A 31 -2.49 3.08 -9.34
C ALA A 31 -3.83 3.60 -9.90
N TYR A 32 -3.81 4.74 -10.59
CA TYR A 32 -4.99 5.33 -11.21
C TYR A 32 -5.57 4.43 -12.32
N ALA A 33 -4.71 3.93 -13.22
CA ALA A 33 -5.12 2.99 -14.25
C ALA A 33 -5.72 1.71 -13.66
N TRP A 34 -5.14 1.17 -12.58
CA TRP A 34 -5.68 0.00 -11.89
C TRP A 34 -7.08 0.26 -11.31
N ILE A 35 -7.25 1.37 -10.57
CA ILE A 35 -8.54 1.77 -9.99
C ILE A 35 -9.62 1.88 -11.09
N LEU A 36 -9.30 2.52 -12.21
CA LEU A 36 -10.23 2.65 -13.33
C LEU A 36 -10.55 1.30 -13.98
N SER A 37 -9.54 0.44 -14.18
CA SER A 37 -9.73 -0.87 -14.81
C SER A 37 -10.60 -1.81 -13.96
N MET A 38 -10.48 -1.73 -12.64
CA MET A 38 -11.26 -2.55 -11.70
C MET A 38 -12.67 -2.02 -11.50
N GLY A 39 -12.84 -0.69 -11.48
CA GLY A 39 -14.10 -0.04 -11.15
C GLY A 39 -14.56 -0.30 -9.71
N LYS A 40 -15.71 0.24 -9.33
CA LYS A 40 -16.26 0.14 -7.97
C LYS A 40 -16.42 -1.31 -7.50
N ASP A 41 -17.04 -2.13 -8.33
CA ASP A 41 -17.39 -3.50 -7.96
C ASP A 41 -16.14 -4.41 -7.94
N GLY A 42 -15.21 -4.22 -8.89
CA GLY A 42 -13.96 -4.96 -8.90
C GLY A 42 -13.08 -4.64 -7.69
N LEU A 43 -13.03 -3.38 -7.24
CA LEU A 43 -12.30 -3.01 -6.03
C LEU A 43 -12.91 -3.66 -4.77
N LYS A 44 -14.24 -3.69 -4.68
CA LYS A 44 -14.94 -4.37 -3.58
C LYS A 44 -14.66 -5.87 -3.59
N GLU A 45 -14.66 -6.49 -4.77
CA GLU A 45 -14.39 -7.90 -4.92
C GLU A 45 -12.93 -8.25 -4.60
N ALA A 46 -11.97 -7.45 -5.06
CA ALA A 46 -10.55 -7.65 -4.74
C ALA A 46 -10.31 -7.66 -3.22
N ALA A 47 -10.95 -6.76 -2.48
CA ALA A 47 -10.88 -6.74 -1.02
C ALA A 47 -11.51 -8.01 -0.39
N ARG A 48 -12.66 -8.46 -0.90
CA ARG A 48 -13.34 -9.67 -0.41
C ARG A 48 -12.50 -10.93 -0.67
N VAL A 49 -11.93 -11.04 -1.87
CA VAL A 49 -11.06 -12.16 -2.27
C VAL A 49 -9.80 -12.19 -1.41
N SER A 50 -9.21 -11.04 -1.07
CA SER A 50 -8.06 -10.99 -0.16
C SER A 50 -8.38 -11.60 1.21
N ILE A 51 -9.57 -11.34 1.76
CA ILE A 51 -9.99 -11.89 3.05
C ILE A 51 -10.18 -13.41 2.95
N ILE A 52 -10.84 -13.88 1.89
CA ILE A 52 -11.11 -15.31 1.70
C ILE A 52 -9.79 -16.08 1.50
N ASN A 53 -8.87 -15.53 0.72
CA ASN A 53 -7.56 -16.15 0.48
C ASN A 53 -6.76 -16.28 1.78
N ALA A 54 -6.71 -15.25 2.61
CA ALA A 54 -6.01 -15.30 3.90
C ALA A 54 -6.60 -16.38 4.82
N ASN A 55 -7.93 -16.45 4.93
CA ASN A 55 -8.60 -17.44 5.78
C ASN A 55 -8.54 -18.87 5.22
N TYR A 56 -8.46 -19.02 3.90
CA TYR A 56 -8.21 -20.30 3.26
C TYR A 56 -6.82 -20.83 3.64
N VAL A 57 -5.79 -20.01 3.51
CA VAL A 57 -4.41 -20.35 3.92
C VAL A 57 -4.36 -20.70 5.41
N LEU A 58 -4.96 -19.86 6.26
CA LEU A 58 -5.06 -20.11 7.70
C LEU A 58 -5.69 -21.49 7.99
N SER A 59 -6.83 -21.79 7.37
CA SER A 59 -7.56 -23.05 7.60
C SER A 59 -6.76 -24.27 7.13
N LYS A 60 -6.02 -24.14 6.01
CA LYS A 60 -5.17 -25.21 5.47
C LYS A 60 -3.94 -25.49 6.33
N LEU A 61 -3.37 -24.46 6.94
CA LEU A 61 -2.13 -24.58 7.73
C LEU A 61 -2.37 -24.78 9.23
N LYS A 62 -3.59 -24.53 9.73
CA LYS A 62 -3.98 -24.73 11.13
C LYS A 62 -3.66 -26.11 11.73
N PRO A 63 -3.68 -27.23 10.97
CA PRO A 63 -3.26 -28.53 11.51
C PRO A 63 -1.75 -28.65 11.77
N TYR A 64 -0.93 -27.83 11.11
CA TYR A 64 0.54 -27.92 11.15
C TYR A 64 1.17 -26.80 11.98
N TYR A 65 0.54 -25.63 12.03
CA TYR A 65 1.01 -24.46 12.75
C TYR A 65 -0.10 -23.89 13.61
N ARG A 66 0.26 -23.38 14.80
CA ARG A 66 -0.72 -22.77 15.70
C ARG A 66 -1.02 -21.35 15.24
N PRO A 67 -2.29 -20.96 15.02
CA PRO A 67 -2.62 -19.56 14.77
C PRO A 67 -2.29 -18.69 15.98
N ALA A 68 -1.73 -17.49 15.76
CA ALA A 68 -1.50 -16.53 16.83
C ALA A 68 -2.82 -16.08 17.49
N TYR A 69 -3.91 -16.05 16.71
CA TYR A 69 -5.25 -15.70 17.17
C TYR A 69 -6.28 -16.72 16.68
N GLY A 70 -7.21 -17.11 17.56
CA GLY A 70 -8.23 -18.14 17.28
C GLY A 70 -9.45 -17.65 16.48
N ARG A 71 -9.32 -16.57 15.70
CA ARG A 71 -10.41 -15.94 14.94
C ARG A 71 -10.10 -15.94 13.44
N PHE A 72 -11.13 -15.77 12.61
CA PHE A 72 -10.91 -15.42 11.21
C PHE A 72 -10.18 -14.09 11.12
N CYS A 73 -9.27 -14.01 10.17
CA CYS A 73 -8.45 -12.83 9.93
C CYS A 73 -9.01 -11.99 8.78
N MET A 74 -8.50 -10.78 8.60
CA MET A 74 -8.86 -9.94 7.46
C MET A 74 -7.97 -10.32 6.27
N HIS A 75 -7.09 -9.43 5.83
CA HIS A 75 -6.29 -9.62 4.61
C HIS A 75 -4.97 -10.39 4.83
N GLU A 76 -4.66 -10.79 6.06
CA GLU A 76 -3.44 -11.51 6.42
C GLU A 76 -3.71 -12.47 7.58
N CYS A 77 -2.88 -13.50 7.76
CA CYS A 77 -2.96 -14.41 8.91
C CYS A 77 -1.56 -14.68 9.45
N ILE A 78 -1.45 -14.85 10.78
CA ILE A 78 -0.17 -15.09 11.47
C ILE A 78 -0.22 -16.49 12.10
N LEU A 79 0.79 -17.28 11.76
CA LEU A 79 0.99 -18.64 12.24
C LEU A 79 2.29 -18.69 13.04
N THR A 80 2.24 -19.38 14.18
CA THR A 80 3.40 -19.65 15.04
C THR A 80 3.73 -21.13 14.96
N GLY A 81 5.01 -21.44 14.75
CA GLY A 81 5.57 -22.79 14.80
C GLY A 81 6.14 -23.12 16.17
#